data_AF-A0A939GQ80-F1
#
_entry.id   AF-A0A939GQ80-F1
#
_cell.length_a   1.000
_cell.length_b   1.000
_cell.length_c   1.000
_cell.angle_alpha   90.00
_cell.angle_beta   90.00
_cell.angle_gamma   90.00
#
_symmetry.space_group_name_H-M   'P 1'
#
loop_
_entity.id
_entity.type
_entity.pdbx_description
1 polymer ?
#
loop_
_entity_poly.entity_id
_entity_poly.type
_entity_poly.pdbx_seq_one_letter_code
_entity_poly.pdbx_strand_id
1 'polypeptide(L)'
;MDSNNWLQQLMMLGIGTTSLVADKLKEVSDELVKDGKLNPEQAKAVMDDLVTQLQSEQGNWDEQMHRQMRNMMQDLGVARQSEVDELRGRIDRLERQVRDLENKLWR
;
A
#
# COMPACT_ATOMS: atom_id res chain seq x y z
N MET A 1 8.35 -14.16 -25.40
CA MET A 1 7.40 -14.20 -24.28
C MET A 1 7.93 -13.25 -23.22
N ASP A 2 7.40 -12.03 -23.27
CA ASP A 2 7.15 -11.08 -22.18
C ASP A 2 8.29 -10.70 -21.23
N SER A 3 9.20 -9.85 -21.72
CA SER A 3 10.09 -9.00 -20.91
C SER A 3 9.37 -7.93 -20.08
N ASN A 4 8.03 -7.92 -20.06
CA ASN A 4 7.20 -7.01 -19.27
C ASN A 4 6.68 -7.62 -17.95
N ASN A 5 6.91 -8.91 -17.72
CA ASN A 5 6.37 -9.63 -16.55
C ASN A 5 7.13 -9.33 -15.25
N TRP A 6 8.41 -8.97 -15.33
CA TRP A 6 9.25 -8.77 -14.15
C TRP A 6 8.95 -7.46 -13.41
N LEU A 7 8.57 -6.41 -14.15
CA LEU A 7 8.16 -5.11 -13.60
C LEU A 7 6.77 -5.23 -12.95
N GLN A 8 5.89 -6.03 -13.55
CA GLN A 8 4.62 -6.44 -12.94
C GLN A 8 4.82 -7.34 -11.73
N GLN A 9 5.83 -8.24 -11.72
CA GLN A 9 6.20 -9.01 -10.54
C GLN A 9 6.76 -8.13 -9.43
N LEU A 10 7.59 -7.13 -9.75
CA LEU A 10 8.07 -6.15 -8.78
C LEU A 10 6.91 -5.36 -8.14
N MET A 11 5.92 -4.97 -8.96
CA MET A 11 4.71 -4.28 -8.47
C MET A 11 3.78 -5.22 -7.68
N MET A 12 3.60 -6.47 -8.11
CA MET A 12 2.81 -7.48 -7.40
C MET A 12 3.45 -7.92 -6.08
N LEU A 13 4.78 -7.84 -5.96
CA LEU A 13 5.52 -8.14 -4.75
C LEU A 13 5.51 -7.00 -3.73
N GLY A 14 4.83 -5.88 -4.03
CA GLY A 14 4.46 -4.84 -3.09
C GLY A 14 5.61 -4.36 -2.22
N ILE A 15 6.46 -3.46 -2.74
CA ILE A 15 7.38 -2.61 -1.96
C ILE A 15 7.96 -3.32 -0.71
N GLY A 16 8.54 -4.50 -0.91
CA GLY A 16 9.04 -5.35 0.19
C GLY A 16 10.32 -6.10 -0.14
N THR A 17 10.74 -6.13 -1.40
CA THR A 17 11.98 -6.77 -1.85
C THR A 17 13.05 -5.72 -2.16
N THR A 18 13.27 -4.80 -1.21
CA THR A 18 14.36 -3.80 -1.28
C THR A 18 15.70 -4.45 -1.62
N SER A 19 15.93 -5.70 -1.21
CA SER A 19 17.12 -6.48 -1.58
C SER A 19 17.21 -6.77 -3.08
N LEU A 20 16.13 -7.22 -3.74
CA LEU A 20 16.17 -7.55 -5.17
C LEU A 20 16.35 -6.31 -6.03
N VAL A 21 15.75 -5.19 -5.63
CA VAL A 21 15.92 -3.90 -6.31
C VAL A 21 17.34 -3.38 -6.12
N ALA A 22 17.88 -3.43 -4.89
CA ALA A 22 19.24 -3.03 -4.60
C ALA A 22 20.27 -3.90 -5.35
N ASP A 23 20.07 -5.22 -5.38
CA ASP A 23 20.94 -6.16 -6.11
C ASP A 23 20.95 -5.84 -7.61
N LYS A 24 19.79 -5.54 -8.19
CA LYS A 24 19.70 -5.27 -9.63
C LYS A 24 20.24 -3.89 -10.00
N LEU A 25 20.02 -2.89 -9.16
CA LEU A 25 20.60 -1.58 -9.32
C LEU A 25 22.13 -1.63 -9.22
N LYS A 26 22.66 -2.42 -8.29
CA LYS A 26 24.11 -2.67 -8.17
C LYS A 26 24.68 -3.34 -9.42
N GLU A 27 23.99 -4.34 -9.98
CA GLU A 27 24.40 -5.01 -11.21
C GLU A 27 24.47 -4.06 -12.40
N VAL A 28 23.45 -3.19 -12.57
CA VAL A 28 23.44 -2.17 -13.64
C VAL A 28 24.55 -1.15 -13.44
N SER A 29 24.80 -0.71 -12.20
CA SER A 29 25.91 0.18 -11.89
C SER A 29 27.27 -0.46 -12.20
N ASP A 30 27.48 -1.72 -11.85
CA ASP A 30 28.72 -2.45 -12.12
C ASP A 30 28.95 -2.63 -13.63
N GLU A 31 27.87 -2.83 -14.41
CA GLU A 31 27.93 -2.92 -15.88
C GLU A 31 28.31 -1.57 -16.52
N LEU A 32 27.76 -0.46 -16.04
CA LEU A 32 28.09 0.89 -16.50
C LEU A 32 29.54 1.29 -16.17
N VAL A 33 30.06 0.82 -15.04
CA VAL A 33 31.46 1.01 -14.65
C VAL A 33 32.39 0.17 -15.53
N LYS A 34 32.03 -1.09 -15.81
CA LYS A 34 32.78 -1.96 -16.74
C LYS A 34 32.84 -1.39 -18.15
N ASP A 35 31.74 -0.81 -18.61
CA ASP A 35 31.64 -0.15 -19.92
C ASP A 35 32.42 1.17 -19.99
N GLY A 36 33.01 1.64 -18.88
CA GLY A 36 33.73 2.92 -18.79
C GLY A 36 32.83 4.15 -18.90
N LYS A 37 31.50 3.96 -18.87
CA LYS A 37 30.51 5.04 -18.94
C LYS A 37 30.34 5.77 -17.62
N LEU A 38 30.75 5.14 -16.51
CA LEU A 38 30.61 5.66 -15.16
C LEU A 38 31.86 5.34 -14.34
N ASN A 39 32.35 6.30 -13.57
CA ASN A 39 33.42 6.03 -12.62
C ASN A 39 32.88 5.31 -11.38
N PRO A 40 33.66 4.43 -10.72
CA PRO A 40 33.22 3.66 -9.56
C PRO A 40 32.70 4.53 -8.40
N GLU A 41 33.31 5.70 -8.20
CA GLU A 41 32.93 6.66 -7.17
C GLU A 41 31.57 7.32 -7.46
N GLN A 42 31.31 7.65 -8.72
CA GLN A 42 30.03 8.21 -9.17
C GLN A 42 28.92 7.16 -9.11
N ALA A 43 29.22 5.90 -9.46
CA ALA A 43 28.25 4.81 -9.39
C ALA A 43 27.77 4.57 -7.94
N LYS A 44 28.69 4.64 -6.96
CA LYS A 44 28.33 4.56 -5.54
C LYS A 44 27.45 5.71 -5.08
N ALA A 45 27.81 6.95 -5.44
CA ALA A 45 27.01 8.12 -5.06
C ALA A 45 25.58 8.06 -5.63
N VAL A 46 25.44 7.68 -6.90
CA VAL A 46 24.12 7.51 -7.55
C VAL A 46 23.30 6.41 -6.87
N MET A 47 23.94 5.31 -6.46
CA MET A 47 23.26 4.25 -5.73
C MET A 47 22.78 4.67 -4.35
N ASP A 48 23.63 5.34 -3.57
CA ASP A 48 23.27 5.81 -2.23
C ASP A 48 22.12 6.83 -2.31
N ASP A 49 22.13 7.72 -3.30
CA ASP A 49 21.05 8.69 -3.54
C ASP A 49 19.74 7.98 -3.91
N LEU A 50 19.77 6.99 -4.80
CA LEU A 50 18.61 6.19 -5.20
C LEU A 50 18.00 5.42 -4.03
N VAL A 51 18.84 4.77 -3.21
CA VAL A 51 18.38 4.03 -2.03
C VAL A 51 17.73 4.99 -1.02
N THR A 52 18.34 6.15 -0.80
CA THR A 52 17.81 7.18 0.13
C THR A 52 16.48 7.73 -0.36
N GLN A 53 16.39 8.05 -1.66
CA GLN A 53 15.15 8.52 -2.29
C GLN A 53 14.03 7.48 -2.16
N LEU A 54 14.32 6.21 -2.48
CA LEU A 54 13.36 5.11 -2.37
C LEU A 54 12.87 4.91 -0.94
N GLN A 55 13.76 4.95 0.04
CA GLN A 55 13.39 4.87 1.46
C GLN A 55 12.48 6.03 1.88
N SER A 56 12.72 7.24 1.37
CA SER A 56 11.90 8.42 1.67
C SER A 56 10.52 8.37 1.00
N GLU A 57 10.42 7.84 -0.21
CA GLU A 57 9.17 7.77 -0.96
C GLU A 57 8.27 6.61 -0.54
N GLN A 58 8.83 5.53 0.04
CA GLN A 58 8.11 4.36 0.51
C GLN A 58 6.98 4.69 1.50
N GLY A 59 7.22 5.60 2.45
CA GLY A 59 6.23 5.97 3.47
C GLY A 59 5.00 6.69 2.88
N ASN A 60 5.20 7.54 1.89
CA ASN A 60 4.11 8.27 1.22
C ASN A 60 3.33 7.37 0.26
N TRP A 61 4.02 6.41 -0.37
CA TRP A 61 3.43 5.48 -1.32
C TRP A 61 2.44 4.52 -0.66
N ASP A 62 2.81 3.94 0.49
CA ASP A 62 1.95 2.97 1.18
C ASP A 62 0.63 3.61 1.62
N GLU A 63 0.67 4.81 2.21
CA GLU A 63 -0.54 5.52 2.60
C GLU A 63 -1.41 5.90 1.39
N GLN A 64 -0.79 6.33 0.28
CA GLN A 64 -1.52 6.72 -0.92
C GLN A 64 -2.19 5.52 -1.57
N MET A 65 -1.51 4.37 -1.62
CA MET A 65 -2.06 3.11 -2.10
C MET A 65 -3.21 2.63 -1.20
N HIS A 66 -3.05 2.64 0.12
CA HIS A 66 -4.11 2.31 1.07
C HIS A 66 -5.33 3.23 0.91
N ARG A 67 -5.13 4.54 0.68
CA ARG A 67 -6.21 5.49 0.38
C ARG A 67 -6.93 5.13 -0.92
N GLN A 68 -6.21 4.87 -2.01
CA GLN A 68 -6.83 4.48 -3.29
C GLN A 68 -7.60 3.17 -3.18
N MET A 69 -7.03 2.15 -2.54
CA MET A 69 -7.68 0.86 -2.32
C MET A 69 -8.99 1.02 -1.53
N ARG A 70 -8.98 1.86 -0.48
CA ARG A 70 -10.20 2.17 0.30
C ARG A 70 -11.26 2.87 -0.55
N ASN A 71 -10.88 3.81 -1.40
CA ASN A 71 -11.82 4.50 -2.29
C ASN A 71 -12.42 3.53 -3.32
N MET A 72 -11.60 2.68 -3.92
CA MET A 72 -12.07 1.67 -4.88
C MET A 72 -13.04 0.67 -4.25
N MET A 73 -12.74 0.19 -3.02
CA MET A 73 -13.67 -0.67 -2.29
C MET A 73 -15.02 0.00 -2.03
N GLN A 74 -15.01 1.30 -1.71
CA GLN A 74 -16.22 2.08 -1.53
C GLN A 74 -17.01 2.24 -2.84
N ASP A 75 -16.33 2.48 -3.97
CA ASP A 75 -16.95 2.59 -5.30
C ASP A 75 -17.58 1.27 -5.75
N LEU A 76 -17.00 0.13 -5.36
CA LEU A 76 -17.54 -1.21 -5.58
C LEU A 76 -18.70 -1.56 -4.63
N GLY A 77 -19.07 -0.66 -3.71
CA GLY A 77 -20.15 -0.86 -2.75
C GLY A 77 -19.76 -1.73 -1.54
N VAL A 78 -18.47 -1.95 -1.30
CA VAL A 78 -18.00 -2.66 -0.11
C VAL A 78 -18.10 -1.71 1.09
N ALA A 79 -19.04 -1.99 2.00
CA ALA A 79 -19.22 -1.22 3.23
C ALA A 79 -18.00 -1.35 4.14
N ARG A 80 -17.60 -0.24 4.77
CA ARG A 80 -16.49 -0.24 5.73
C ARG A 80 -16.95 -0.87 7.03
N GLN A 81 -16.03 -1.55 7.71
CA GLN A 81 -16.30 -2.14 9.04
C GLN A 81 -16.85 -1.10 10.02
N SER A 82 -16.30 0.13 10.01
CA SER A 82 -16.77 1.22 10.86
C SER A 82 -18.22 1.62 10.59
N GLU A 83 -18.65 1.60 9.33
CA GLU A 83 -20.03 1.91 8.94
C GLU A 83 -20.98 0.79 9.39
N VAL A 84 -20.55 -0.46 9.26
CA VAL A 84 -21.29 -1.64 9.75
C VAL A 84 -21.43 -1.58 11.28
N ASP A 85 -20.37 -1.25 11.99
CA ASP A 85 -20.36 -1.15 13.45
C ASP A 85 -21.26 0.00 13.94
N GLU A 86 -21.26 1.14 13.24
CA GLU A 86 -22.17 2.25 13.53
C GLU A 86 -23.64 1.83 13.37
N LEU A 87 -23.96 1.17 12.25
CA LEU A 87 -25.30 0.66 11.98
C LEU A 87 -25.74 -0.37 13.03
N ARG A 88 -24.85 -1.27 13.43
CA ARG A 88 -25.11 -2.23 14.52
C ARG A 88 -25.45 -1.52 15.82
N GLY A 89 -24.67 -0.51 16.21
CA GLY A 89 -24.96 0.29 17.40
C GLY A 89 -26.29 1.05 17.32
N ARG A 90 -26.69 1.50 16.13
CA ARG A 90 -28.01 2.12 15.91
C ARG A 90 -29.14 1.11 16.07
N ILE A 91 -28.98 -0.11 15.53
CA ILE A 91 -29.94 -1.21 15.67
C ILE A 91 -30.12 -1.56 17.16
N ASP A 92 -29.03 -1.76 17.90
CA ASP A 92 -29.08 -2.09 19.34
C ASP A 92 -29.81 -1.02 20.17
N ARG A 93 -29.75 0.25 19.77
CA ARG A 93 -30.48 1.34 20.42
C ARG A 93 -31.97 1.29 20.08
N LEU A 94 -32.31 1.08 18.81
CA LEU A 94 -33.69 0.96 18.36
C LEU A 94 -34.38 -0.24 19.02
N GLU A 95 -33.71 -1.39 19.09
CA GLU A 95 -34.24 -2.58 19.75
C GLU A 95 -34.53 -2.34 21.24
N ARG A 96 -33.67 -1.60 21.94
CA ARG A 96 -33.92 -1.21 23.34
C ARG A 96 -35.12 -0.30 23.47
N GLN A 97 -35.26 0.68 22.59
CA GLN A 97 -36.41 1.59 22.59
C GLN A 97 -37.72 0.85 22.31
N VAL A 98 -37.72 -0.09 21.36
CA VAL A 98 -38.88 -0.93 21.06
C VAL A 98 -39.28 -1.75 22.30
N ARG A 99 -38.32 -2.43 22.95
CA ARG A 99 -38.57 -3.19 24.18
C ARG A 99 -39.12 -2.31 25.31
N ASP A 100 -38.59 -1.10 25.50
CA ASP A 100 -39.08 -0.17 26.51
C ASP A 100 -40.50 0.32 26.22
N LEU A 101 -40.85 0.54 24.94
CA LEU A 101 -42.20 0.91 24.52
C LEU A 101 -43.18 -0.24 24.71
N GLU A 102 -42.81 -1.45 24.32
CA GLU A 102 -43.59 -2.66 24.59
C GLU A 102 -43.86 -2.79 26.09
N ASN A 103 -42.82 -2.73 26.93
CA ASN A 103 -42.97 -2.81 28.39
C ASN A 103 -43.89 -1.74 29.00
N LYS A 104 -44.00 -0.57 28.36
CA LYS A 104 -44.92 0.50 28.78
C LYS A 104 -46.36 0.26 28.32
N LEU A 105 -46.56 -0.38 27.16
CA LEU A 105 -47.88 -0.72 26.63
C LEU A 105 -48.55 -1.89 27.37
N TRP A 106 -47.75 -2.77 27.98
CA TRP A 106 -48.24 -3.91 28.77
C TRP A 106 -48.45 -3.60 30.26
N ARG A 107 -48.24 -2.36 30.70
CA ARG A 107 -48.58 -1.86 32.05
C ARG A 107 -49.82 -0.98 31.99
#